data_AF-A0A8D0INS0-F1
#
_entry.id   AF-A0A8D0INS0-F1
#
_cell.length_a   1.000
_cell.length_b   1.000
_cell.length_c   1.000
_cell.angle_alpha   90.00
_cell.angle_beta   90.00
_cell.angle_gamma   90.00
#
_symmetry.space_group_name_H-M   'P 1'
#
loop_
_entity.id
_entity.type
_entity.pdbx_description
1 polymer ?
#
loop_
_entity_poly.entity_id
_entity_poly.type
_entity_poly.pdbx_seq_one_letter_code
_entity_poly.pdbx_strand_id
1 'polypeptide(L)'
;MRTHTRGAPSVFFIYLFCLASAYVTDENPKVMIPFTNANYDSHPMLFFSRAEVAELQLRAASSHEHIAERLTEAVRTMLSSPLEYLPPWDPKEYSARWNEIYGNNLGALAMFCVLYPDNIEARDMAKDYMERMAAQPSWLVKDAPWDEVPLAHSLVGFATAYDFLYNYLSKTQQERFLEVIANASGYMYETSYRRGWGFQYLHNHQPTNCMALLTGSLVLMNQGMMPA
;
A
#
# COMPACT_ATOMS: atom_id res chain seq x y z
N MET A 1 16.81 65.29 -30.39
CA MET A 1 16.20 63.97 -30.64
C MET A 1 17.03 62.88 -29.98
N ARG A 2 16.49 62.21 -28.96
CA ARG A 2 16.71 60.79 -28.61
C ARG A 2 15.97 60.48 -27.31
N THR A 3 14.79 59.89 -27.43
CA THR A 3 14.06 59.26 -26.33
C THR A 3 14.46 57.78 -26.30
N HIS A 4 15.18 57.36 -25.25
CA HIS A 4 15.51 55.96 -25.01
C HIS A 4 14.35 55.27 -24.29
N THR A 5 13.62 54.41 -25.00
CA THR A 5 12.68 53.44 -24.43
C THR A 5 13.45 52.30 -23.75
N ARG A 6 13.73 52.44 -22.44
CA ARG A 6 14.19 51.34 -21.57
C ARG A 6 12.97 50.75 -20.86
N GLY A 7 12.48 49.60 -21.33
CA GLY A 7 11.40 48.90 -20.63
C GLY A 7 10.84 47.65 -21.32
N ALA A 8 10.97 47.55 -22.65
CA ALA A 8 10.41 46.42 -23.40
C ALA A 8 11.21 45.10 -23.36
N PRO A 9 12.56 45.06 -23.35
CA PRO A 9 13.27 43.79 -23.51
C PRO A 9 13.28 42.95 -22.23
N SER A 10 13.23 43.55 -21.05
CA SER A 10 13.32 42.82 -19.77
C SER A 10 12.09 41.96 -19.48
N VAL A 11 10.90 42.39 -19.89
CA VAL A 11 9.65 41.64 -19.66
C VAL A 11 9.56 40.42 -20.60
N PHE A 12 10.01 40.56 -21.84
CA PHE A 12 10.02 39.45 -22.82
C PHE A 12 10.93 38.28 -22.39
N PHE A 13 12.09 38.56 -21.79
CA PHE A 13 13.01 37.52 -21.32
C PHE A 13 12.49 36.75 -20.10
N ILE A 14 11.73 37.40 -19.21
CA ILE A 14 11.15 36.75 -18.03
C ILE A 14 10.03 35.78 -18.45
N TYR A 15 9.16 36.21 -19.39
CA TYR A 15 8.09 35.34 -19.90
C TYR A 15 8.62 34.12 -20.67
N LEU A 16 9.72 34.26 -21.43
CA LEU A 16 10.34 33.14 -22.13
C LEU A 16 10.97 32.12 -21.17
N PHE A 17 11.57 32.59 -20.06
CA PHE A 17 12.15 31.71 -19.04
C PHE A 17 11.08 30.93 -18.27
N CYS A 18 9.94 31.55 -17.93
CA CYS A 18 8.81 30.87 -17.28
C CYS A 18 8.13 29.83 -18.20
N LEU A 19 8.07 30.10 -19.50
CA LEU A 19 7.54 29.14 -20.48
C LEU A 19 8.52 27.99 -20.71
N ALA A 20 9.82 28.24 -20.73
CA ALA A 20 10.83 27.18 -20.83
C ALA A 20 10.85 26.28 -19.58
N SER A 21 10.71 26.82 -18.37
CA SER A 21 10.66 26.02 -17.14
C SER A 21 9.45 25.11 -17.03
N ALA A 22 8.31 25.48 -17.63
CA ALA A 22 7.10 24.65 -17.64
C ALA A 22 7.22 23.41 -18.57
N TYR A 23 8.21 23.38 -19.47
CA TYR A 23 8.49 22.26 -20.37
C TYR A 23 9.72 21.42 -19.96
N VAL A 24 10.36 21.75 -18.83
CA VAL A 24 11.57 21.07 -18.33
C VAL A 24 11.28 20.17 -17.12
N THR A 25 10.02 20.11 -16.68
CA THR A 25 9.58 19.23 -15.59
C THR A 25 9.06 17.89 -16.13
N ASP A 26 9.27 16.82 -15.36
CA ASP A 26 8.68 15.49 -15.55
C ASP A 26 7.23 15.41 -15.02
N GLU A 27 6.71 16.50 -14.44
CA GLU A 27 5.36 16.59 -13.93
C GLU A 27 4.31 16.73 -15.05
N ASN A 28 3.26 15.90 -14.97
CA ASN A 28 2.08 16.03 -15.82
C ASN A 28 0.88 16.54 -15.00
N PRO A 29 0.55 17.85 -15.02
CA PRO A 29 -0.57 18.40 -14.26
C PRO A 29 -1.95 17.93 -14.78
N LYS A 30 -2.01 17.24 -15.92
CA LYS A 30 -3.24 16.65 -16.47
C LYS A 30 -3.47 15.21 -16.00
N VAL A 31 -2.65 14.68 -15.09
CA VAL A 31 -2.85 13.36 -14.52
C VAL A 31 -4.18 13.32 -13.76
N MET A 32 -4.97 12.25 -13.96
CA MET A 32 -6.29 12.09 -13.36
C MET A 32 -6.21 11.49 -11.94
N ILE A 33 -5.23 11.93 -11.15
CA ILE A 33 -5.04 11.53 -9.76
C ILE A 33 -5.14 12.81 -8.91
N PRO A 34 -6.26 13.06 -8.22
CA PRO A 34 -6.41 14.25 -7.40
C PRO A 34 -5.47 14.18 -6.18
N PHE A 35 -4.82 15.29 -5.85
CA PHE A 35 -4.14 15.44 -4.57
C PHE A 35 -5.17 15.67 -3.48
N THR A 36 -5.42 14.65 -2.65
CA THR A 36 -6.41 14.70 -1.57
C THR A 36 -5.76 15.21 -0.29
N ASN A 37 -6.42 16.15 0.39
CA ASN A 37 -5.97 16.58 1.72
C ASN A 37 -6.18 15.45 2.72
N ALA A 38 -5.19 15.21 3.58
CA ALA A 38 -5.28 14.20 4.62
C ALA A 38 -6.41 14.52 5.61
N ASN A 39 -7.15 13.49 6.01
CA ASN A 39 -8.12 13.55 7.10
C ASN A 39 -7.78 12.45 8.11
N TYR A 40 -7.29 12.85 9.28
CA TYR A 40 -6.84 11.92 10.30
C TYR A 40 -7.94 10.93 10.70
N ASP A 41 -7.54 9.68 10.95
CA ASP A 41 -8.41 8.56 11.32
C ASP A 41 -9.57 8.30 10.32
N SER A 42 -9.35 8.59 9.03
CA SER A 42 -10.28 8.22 7.96
C SER A 42 -9.74 7.02 7.18
N HIS A 43 -10.58 5.99 7.01
CA HIS A 43 -10.26 4.77 6.28
C HIS A 43 -11.44 4.31 5.40
N PRO A 44 -11.18 3.74 4.20
CA PRO A 44 -9.87 3.60 3.56
C PRO A 44 -9.30 4.94 3.07
N MET A 45 -7.98 5.02 2.88
CA MET A 45 -7.30 6.24 2.44
C MET A 45 -6.09 6.01 1.51
N LEU A 46 -5.58 4.79 1.37
CA LEU A 46 -4.36 4.54 0.59
C LEU A 46 -4.57 4.77 -0.92
N PHE A 47 -5.67 4.23 -1.46
CA PHE A 47 -5.95 4.24 -2.91
C PHE A 47 -7.28 4.90 -3.26
N PHE A 48 -8.21 4.93 -2.32
CA PHE A 48 -9.54 5.51 -2.46
C PHE A 48 -10.08 5.85 -1.07
N SER A 49 -10.99 6.80 -1.01
CA SER A 49 -11.71 7.15 0.21
C SER A 49 -12.94 6.27 0.42
N ARG A 50 -13.48 6.28 1.64
CA ARG A 50 -14.76 5.62 1.96
C ARG A 50 -15.92 6.06 1.05
N ALA A 51 -15.93 7.32 0.61
CA ALA A 51 -16.99 7.84 -0.25
C ALA A 51 -16.99 7.22 -1.66
N GLU A 52 -15.84 6.70 -2.10
CA GLU A 52 -15.66 6.13 -3.45
C GLU A 52 -16.00 4.63 -3.50
N VAL A 53 -16.19 3.97 -2.35
CA VAL A 53 -16.47 2.52 -2.28
C VAL A 53 -17.74 2.14 -3.06
N ALA A 54 -18.81 2.94 -2.99
CA ALA A 54 -20.04 2.68 -3.71
C ALA A 54 -19.83 2.69 -5.25
N GLU A 55 -19.00 3.60 -5.75
CA GLU A 55 -18.63 3.65 -7.17
C GLU A 55 -17.76 2.46 -7.58
N LEU A 56 -16.84 2.02 -6.72
CA LEU A 56 -16.05 0.80 -6.96
C LEU A 56 -16.93 -0.45 -7.08
N GLN A 57 -17.96 -0.56 -6.23
CA GLN A 57 -18.94 -1.64 -6.29
C GLN A 57 -19.77 -1.58 -7.58
N LEU A 58 -20.22 -0.39 -7.99
CA LEU A 58 -20.91 -0.20 -9.26
C LEU A 58 -20.03 -0.59 -10.46
N ARG A 59 -18.74 -0.24 -10.44
CA ARG A 59 -17.78 -0.63 -11.48
C ARG A 59 -17.58 -2.14 -11.51
N ALA A 60 -17.45 -2.79 -10.35
CA ALA A 60 -17.31 -4.24 -10.24
C ALA A 60 -18.53 -4.99 -10.81
N ALA A 61 -19.73 -4.42 -10.72
CA ALA A 61 -20.96 -4.98 -11.31
C ALA A 61 -21.22 -4.54 -12.77
N SER A 62 -20.30 -3.78 -13.39
CA SER A 62 -20.49 -3.25 -14.74
C SER A 62 -19.18 -3.20 -15.53
N SER A 63 -18.59 -2.01 -15.69
CA SER A 63 -17.42 -1.76 -16.54
C SER A 63 -16.18 -2.58 -16.18
N HIS A 64 -16.06 -3.03 -14.93
CA HIS A 64 -14.93 -3.80 -14.40
C HIS A 64 -15.33 -5.21 -13.96
N GLU A 65 -16.49 -5.73 -14.42
CA GLU A 65 -16.96 -7.08 -14.10
C GLU A 65 -15.90 -8.15 -14.36
N HIS A 66 -15.29 -8.14 -15.56
CA HIS A 66 -14.21 -9.06 -15.93
C HIS A 66 -12.98 -9.04 -14.99
N ILE A 67 -12.69 -7.93 -14.30
CA ILE A 67 -11.60 -7.86 -13.31
C ILE A 67 -12.10 -8.38 -11.96
N ALA A 68 -13.32 -8.00 -11.58
CA ALA A 68 -13.96 -8.44 -10.33
C ALA A 68 -14.21 -9.96 -10.32
N GLU A 69 -14.52 -10.56 -11.47
CA GLU A 69 -14.63 -12.01 -11.63
C GLU A 69 -13.32 -12.74 -11.31
N ARG A 70 -12.17 -12.18 -11.67
CA ARG A 70 -10.86 -12.77 -11.32
C ARG A 70 -10.58 -12.71 -9.82
N LEU A 71 -10.97 -11.62 -9.15
CA LEU A 71 -10.91 -11.54 -7.68
C LEU A 71 -11.86 -12.56 -7.04
N THR A 72 -13.06 -12.71 -7.60
CA THR A 72 -14.06 -13.67 -7.14
C THR A 72 -13.57 -15.11 -7.27
N GLU A 73 -12.95 -15.46 -8.40
CA GLU A 73 -12.34 -16.78 -8.61
C GLU A 73 -11.20 -17.05 -7.61
N ALA A 74 -10.31 -16.08 -7.40
CA ALA A 74 -9.21 -16.22 -6.45
C ALA A 74 -9.73 -16.44 -5.03
N VAL A 75 -10.71 -15.64 -4.57
CA VAL A 75 -11.28 -15.79 -3.24
C VAL A 75 -12.09 -17.07 -3.09
N ARG A 76 -12.85 -17.47 -4.12
CA ARG A 76 -13.56 -18.75 -4.12
C ARG A 76 -12.59 -19.93 -3.98
N THR A 77 -11.44 -19.88 -4.67
CA THR A 77 -10.39 -20.89 -4.54
C THR A 77 -9.87 -20.94 -3.10
N MET A 78 -9.53 -19.79 -2.51
CA MET A 78 -9.07 -19.68 -1.13
C MET A 78 -10.11 -20.22 -0.13
N LEU A 79 -11.39 -19.86 -0.27
CA LEU A 79 -12.49 -20.33 0.58
C LEU A 79 -12.79 -21.82 0.42
N SER A 80 -12.52 -22.40 -0.75
CA SER A 80 -12.69 -23.84 -0.97
C SER A 80 -11.61 -24.70 -0.30
N SER A 81 -10.47 -24.10 0.09
CA SER A 81 -9.35 -24.80 0.72
C SER A 81 -8.60 -23.89 1.71
N PRO A 82 -9.28 -23.35 2.75
CA PRO A 82 -8.74 -22.26 3.56
C PRO A 82 -7.46 -22.64 4.29
N LEU A 83 -7.31 -23.90 4.71
CA LEU A 83 -6.10 -24.39 5.39
C LEU A 83 -4.86 -24.44 4.49
N GLU A 84 -5.02 -24.43 3.17
CA GLU A 84 -3.91 -24.35 2.22
C GLU A 84 -3.43 -22.92 2.01
N TYR A 85 -4.35 -21.94 2.08
CA TYR A 85 -4.08 -20.54 1.75
C TYR A 85 -3.83 -19.64 2.96
N LEU A 86 -4.35 -20.02 4.13
CA LEU A 86 -4.12 -19.29 5.36
C LEU A 86 -2.65 -19.45 5.79
N PRO A 87 -2.00 -18.38 6.27
CA PRO A 87 -0.67 -18.50 6.82
C PRO A 87 -0.66 -19.44 8.03
N PRO A 88 0.38 -20.26 8.20
CA PRO A 88 0.47 -21.15 9.35
C PRO A 88 0.66 -20.33 10.63
N TRP A 89 0.13 -20.83 11.75
CA TRP A 89 0.35 -20.24 13.07
C TRP A 89 1.78 -20.49 13.57
N ASP A 90 2.36 -21.65 13.26
CA ASP A 90 3.73 -21.99 13.69
C ASP A 90 4.74 -21.11 12.91
N PRO A 91 5.52 -20.26 13.60
CA PRO A 91 6.53 -19.43 12.96
C PRO A 91 7.59 -20.22 12.17
N LYS A 92 7.85 -21.48 12.57
CA LYS A 92 8.77 -22.36 11.85
C LYS A 92 8.23 -22.71 10.48
N GLU A 93 6.92 -22.91 10.35
CA GLU A 93 6.27 -23.18 9.07
C GLU A 93 6.11 -21.90 8.25
N TYR A 94 5.73 -20.79 8.89
CA TYR A 94 5.52 -19.49 8.23
C TYR A 94 6.79 -18.99 7.52
N SER A 95 7.95 -19.17 8.16
CA SER A 95 9.25 -18.69 7.67
C SER A 95 10.07 -19.76 6.95
N ALA A 96 9.56 -21.00 6.81
CA ALA A 96 10.32 -22.12 6.24
C ALA A 96 10.62 -21.98 4.74
N ARG A 97 9.81 -21.23 4.01
CA ARG A 97 9.89 -21.08 2.55
C ARG A 97 9.70 -19.62 2.17
N TRP A 98 10.05 -19.30 0.93
CA TRP A 98 9.71 -18.01 0.34
C TRP A 98 8.21 -17.77 0.41
N ASN A 99 7.81 -16.72 1.12
CA ASN A 99 6.45 -16.58 1.66
C ASN A 99 5.73 -15.29 1.20
N GLU A 100 6.17 -14.70 0.09
CA GLU A 100 5.52 -13.52 -0.51
C GLU A 100 4.02 -13.73 -0.79
N ILE A 101 3.61 -14.98 -1.01
CA ILE A 101 2.24 -15.38 -1.28
C ILE A 101 1.27 -14.87 -0.20
N TYR A 102 1.73 -14.75 1.05
CA TYR A 102 0.88 -14.31 2.14
C TYR A 102 0.41 -12.87 1.99
N GLY A 103 1.34 -11.94 1.71
CA GLY A 103 0.99 -10.56 1.42
C GLY A 103 0.25 -10.40 0.09
N ASN A 104 0.70 -11.13 -0.94
CA ASN A 104 0.14 -11.04 -2.30
C ASN A 104 -1.35 -11.42 -2.33
N ASN A 105 -1.71 -12.55 -1.73
CA ASN A 105 -3.09 -13.02 -1.72
C ASN A 105 -3.99 -12.21 -0.78
N LEU A 106 -3.43 -11.71 0.33
CA LEU A 106 -4.18 -10.88 1.28
C LEU A 106 -4.69 -9.59 0.64
N GLY A 107 -3.91 -8.95 -0.24
CA GLY A 107 -4.38 -7.76 -0.99
C GLY A 107 -5.60 -8.05 -1.87
N ALA A 108 -5.58 -9.18 -2.58
CA ALA A 108 -6.72 -9.61 -3.41
C ALA A 108 -7.96 -9.93 -2.56
N LEU A 109 -7.77 -10.65 -1.44
CA LEU A 109 -8.85 -10.99 -0.50
C LEU A 109 -9.46 -9.71 0.13
N ALA A 110 -8.63 -8.75 0.52
CA ALA A 110 -9.10 -7.49 1.09
C ALA A 110 -9.89 -6.66 0.07
N MET A 111 -9.41 -6.56 -1.18
CA MET A 111 -10.15 -5.86 -2.24
C MET A 111 -11.50 -6.52 -2.53
N PHE A 112 -11.55 -7.86 -2.56
CA PHE A 112 -12.81 -8.58 -2.70
C PHE A 112 -13.78 -8.22 -1.57
N CYS A 113 -13.32 -8.18 -0.32
CA CYS A 113 -14.16 -7.83 0.83
C CYS A 113 -14.67 -6.37 0.78
N VAL A 114 -13.96 -5.45 0.14
CA VAL A 114 -14.45 -4.08 -0.13
C VAL A 114 -15.59 -4.08 -1.15
N LEU A 115 -15.45 -4.87 -2.22
CA LEU A 115 -16.44 -4.95 -3.29
C LEU A 115 -17.70 -5.74 -2.89
N TYR A 116 -17.55 -6.75 -2.04
CA TYR A 116 -18.63 -7.65 -1.63
C TYR A 116 -18.75 -7.74 -0.10
N PRO A 117 -19.10 -6.63 0.59
CA PRO A 117 -19.07 -6.54 2.05
C PRO A 117 -20.08 -7.45 2.77
N ASP A 118 -21.10 -7.92 2.06
CA ASP A 118 -22.11 -8.87 2.56
C ASP A 118 -21.59 -10.31 2.61
N ASN A 119 -20.45 -10.61 1.97
CA ASN A 119 -19.79 -11.90 2.08
C ASN A 119 -19.03 -12.01 3.42
N ILE A 120 -19.77 -12.43 4.45
CA ILE A 120 -19.24 -12.56 5.82
C ILE A 120 -18.13 -13.61 5.89
N GLU A 121 -18.24 -14.71 5.15
CA GLU A 121 -17.27 -15.81 5.15
C GLU A 121 -15.89 -15.34 4.64
N ALA A 122 -15.85 -14.59 3.53
CA ALA A 122 -14.61 -14.00 3.02
C ALA A 122 -14.00 -13.00 4.00
N ARG A 123 -14.85 -12.19 4.66
CA ARG A 123 -14.38 -11.20 5.63
C ARG A 123 -13.82 -11.86 6.91
N ASP A 124 -14.43 -12.93 7.38
CA ASP A 124 -13.94 -13.69 8.52
C ASP A 124 -12.63 -14.42 8.17
N MET A 125 -12.52 -14.96 6.95
CA MET A 125 -11.24 -15.48 6.44
C MET A 125 -10.17 -14.39 6.41
N ALA A 126 -10.48 -13.18 5.92
CA ALA A 126 -9.53 -12.07 5.87
C ALA A 126 -9.02 -11.68 7.26
N LYS A 127 -9.92 -11.67 8.25
CA LYS A 127 -9.55 -11.43 9.66
C LYS A 127 -8.62 -12.53 10.19
N ASP A 128 -8.95 -13.81 10.00
CA ASP A 128 -8.08 -14.92 10.42
C ASP A 128 -6.71 -14.88 9.72
N TYR A 129 -6.69 -14.51 8.44
CA TYR A 129 -5.48 -14.30 7.66
C TYR A 129 -4.57 -13.26 8.32
N MET A 130 -5.12 -12.10 8.64
CA MET A 130 -4.38 -11.02 9.31
C MET A 130 -3.95 -11.42 10.73
N GLU A 131 -4.80 -12.10 11.49
CA GLU A 131 -4.44 -12.63 12.81
C GLU A 131 -3.19 -13.52 12.77
N ARG A 132 -3.14 -14.45 11.82
CA ARG A 132 -2.01 -15.36 11.64
C ARG A 132 -0.72 -14.64 11.26
N MET A 133 -0.80 -13.64 10.38
CA MET A 133 0.35 -12.80 10.02
C MET A 133 0.81 -11.95 11.20
N ALA A 134 -0.12 -11.37 11.96
CA ALA A 134 0.16 -10.51 13.11
C ALA A 134 0.79 -11.26 14.29
N ALA A 135 0.54 -12.57 14.40
CA ALA A 135 1.15 -13.42 15.43
C ALA A 135 2.61 -13.79 15.15
N GLN A 136 3.14 -13.49 13.96
CA GLN A 136 4.48 -13.88 13.58
C GLN A 136 5.54 -13.02 14.29
N PRO A 137 6.57 -13.63 14.88
CA PRO A 137 7.68 -12.88 15.49
C PRO A 137 8.58 -12.20 14.44
N SER A 138 8.53 -12.66 13.19
CA SER A 138 9.26 -12.09 12.05
C SER A 138 8.57 -12.48 10.75
N TRP A 139 8.56 -11.58 9.78
CA TRP A 139 8.12 -11.87 8.40
C TRP A 139 9.29 -12.18 7.44
N LEU A 140 10.53 -12.28 7.96
CA LEU A 140 11.66 -12.75 7.17
C LEU A 140 11.58 -14.25 6.95
N VAL A 141 12.13 -14.69 5.81
CA VAL A 141 12.33 -16.11 5.52
C VAL A 141 13.59 -16.58 6.24
N LYS A 142 13.51 -17.74 6.92
CA LYS A 142 14.55 -18.23 7.83
C LYS A 142 15.94 -18.30 7.19
N ASP A 143 16.01 -18.82 5.96
CA ASP A 143 17.28 -19.04 5.25
C ASP A 143 17.69 -17.82 4.38
N ALA A 144 16.94 -16.72 4.44
CA ALA A 144 17.25 -15.45 3.78
C ALA A 144 17.15 -14.25 4.76
N PRO A 145 17.88 -14.26 5.89
CA PRO A 145 17.75 -13.24 6.94
C PRO A 145 18.25 -11.84 6.55
N TRP A 146 18.89 -11.72 5.39
CA TRP A 146 19.45 -10.48 4.84
C TRP A 146 18.69 -9.99 3.60
N ASP A 147 17.59 -10.66 3.24
CA ASP A 147 16.71 -10.27 2.15
C ASP A 147 15.37 -9.81 2.72
N GLU A 148 15.10 -8.52 2.58
CA GLU A 148 13.88 -7.91 3.11
C GLU A 148 12.69 -7.97 2.13
N VAL A 149 12.84 -8.53 0.93
CA VAL A 149 11.71 -8.66 -0.02
C VAL A 149 10.52 -9.43 0.55
N PRO A 150 10.67 -10.59 1.23
CA PRO A 150 9.53 -11.28 1.84
C PRO A 150 8.79 -10.44 2.90
N LEU A 151 9.56 -9.67 3.69
CA LEU A 151 9.01 -8.69 4.63
C LEU A 151 8.23 -7.60 3.88
N ALA A 152 8.75 -7.11 2.75
CA ALA A 152 8.10 -6.09 1.94
C ALA A 152 6.75 -6.54 1.40
N HIS A 153 6.67 -7.76 0.84
CA HIS A 153 5.41 -8.35 0.37
C HIS A 153 4.39 -8.49 1.51
N SER A 154 4.85 -9.01 2.66
CA SER A 154 4.01 -9.18 3.85
C SER A 154 3.48 -7.83 4.36
N LEU A 155 4.35 -6.82 4.46
CA LEU A 155 4.00 -5.48 4.95
C LEU A 155 3.05 -4.75 4.01
N VAL A 156 3.33 -4.70 2.70
CA VAL A 156 2.47 -3.97 1.76
C VAL A 156 1.08 -4.60 1.67
N GLY A 157 0.99 -5.93 1.65
CA GLY A 157 -0.29 -6.65 1.64
C GLY A 157 -1.07 -6.46 2.94
N PHE A 158 -0.40 -6.59 4.09
CA PHE A 158 -1.01 -6.44 5.41
C PHE A 158 -1.49 -5.00 5.68
N ALA A 159 -0.67 -3.99 5.37
CA ALA A 159 -1.04 -2.59 5.54
C ALA A 159 -2.18 -2.17 4.59
N THR A 160 -2.19 -2.70 3.35
CA THR A 160 -3.31 -2.49 2.42
C THR A 160 -4.60 -3.09 2.95
N ALA A 161 -4.56 -4.33 3.46
CA ALA A 161 -5.72 -4.98 4.06
C ALA A 161 -6.20 -4.26 5.33
N TYR A 162 -5.27 -3.75 6.15
CA TYR A 162 -5.60 -2.92 7.31
C TYR A 162 -6.41 -1.69 6.90
N ASP A 163 -5.94 -0.93 5.90
CA ASP A 163 -6.64 0.25 5.40
C ASP A 163 -8.04 -0.09 4.84
N PHE A 164 -8.12 -1.12 4.01
CA PHE A 164 -9.35 -1.53 3.34
C PHE A 164 -10.40 -2.05 4.32
N LEU A 165 -9.97 -2.80 5.34
CA LEU A 165 -10.84 -3.50 6.27
C LEU A 165 -10.98 -2.81 7.63
N TYR A 166 -10.33 -1.67 7.85
CA TYR A 166 -10.25 -0.97 9.14
C TYR A 166 -11.60 -0.91 9.88
N ASN A 167 -12.65 -0.48 9.19
CA ASN A 167 -14.00 -0.31 9.75
C ASN A 167 -14.70 -1.62 10.15
N TYR A 168 -14.17 -2.77 9.73
CA TYR A 168 -14.69 -4.10 10.05
C TYR A 168 -13.88 -4.80 11.15
N LEU A 169 -12.70 -4.28 11.50
CA LEU A 169 -11.85 -4.82 12.56
C LEU A 169 -12.39 -4.45 13.95
N SER A 170 -12.12 -5.31 14.95
CA SER A 170 -12.35 -4.93 16.35
C SER A 170 -11.34 -3.87 16.79
N LYS A 171 -11.61 -3.15 17.87
CA LYS A 171 -10.66 -2.16 18.42
C LYS A 171 -9.31 -2.79 18.76
N THR A 172 -9.32 -3.98 19.37
CA THR A 172 -8.10 -4.75 19.64
C THR A 172 -7.33 -5.11 18.38
N GLN A 173 -8.03 -5.45 17.29
CA GLN A 173 -7.39 -5.71 16.00
C GLN A 173 -6.80 -4.43 15.39
N GLN A 174 -7.54 -3.31 15.44
CA GLN A 174 -7.06 -2.02 14.94
C GLN A 174 -5.76 -1.58 15.63
N GLU A 175 -5.70 -1.68 16.96
CA GLU A 175 -4.52 -1.30 17.75
C GLU A 175 -3.34 -2.25 17.50
N ARG A 176 -3.54 -3.56 17.69
CA ARG A 176 -2.44 -4.53 17.56
C ARG A 176 -1.91 -4.62 16.12
N PHE A 177 -2.77 -4.55 15.11
CA PHE A 177 -2.30 -4.59 13.72
C PHE A 177 -1.54 -3.31 13.33
N LEU A 178 -1.89 -2.16 13.91
CA LEU A 178 -1.12 -0.92 13.74
C LEU A 178 0.29 -1.04 14.34
N GLU A 179 0.43 -1.65 15.52
CA GLU A 179 1.74 -1.94 16.14
C GLU A 179 2.58 -2.87 15.26
N VAL A 180 1.97 -3.90 14.66
CA VAL A 180 2.65 -4.80 13.72
C VAL A 180 3.17 -4.03 12.49
N ILE A 181 2.34 -3.15 11.91
CA ILE A 181 2.74 -2.30 10.78
C ILE A 181 3.89 -1.36 11.19
N ALA A 182 3.83 -0.76 12.38
CA ALA A 182 4.88 0.10 12.91
C ALA A 182 6.21 -0.64 13.07
N ASN A 183 6.18 -1.84 13.67
CA ASN A 183 7.38 -2.63 13.90
C ASN A 183 8.04 -3.08 12.59
N ALA A 184 7.25 -3.60 11.64
CA ALA A 184 7.75 -4.02 10.33
C ALA A 184 8.30 -2.84 9.52
N SER A 185 7.62 -1.69 9.55
CA SER A 185 8.07 -0.46 8.87
C SER A 185 9.36 0.08 9.51
N GLY A 186 9.44 0.10 10.84
CA GLY A 186 10.65 0.52 11.56
C GLY A 186 11.86 -0.35 11.23
N TYR A 187 11.67 -1.68 11.17
CA TYR A 187 12.72 -2.59 10.72
C TYR A 187 13.17 -2.29 9.28
N MET A 188 12.23 -2.12 8.35
CA MET A 188 12.51 -1.80 6.94
C MET A 188 13.25 -0.46 6.79
N TYR A 189 12.87 0.55 7.58
CA TYR A 189 13.55 1.84 7.62
C TYR A 189 15.00 1.70 8.09
N GLU A 190 15.25 0.99 9.20
CA GLU A 190 16.61 0.78 9.73
C GLU A 190 17.50 -0.01 8.77
N THR A 191 16.97 -1.02 8.07
CA THR A 191 17.74 -1.81 7.11
C THR A 191 18.04 -1.05 5.83
N SER A 192 17.25 -0.04 5.47
CA SER A 192 17.52 0.82 4.29
C SER A 192 18.91 1.46 4.33
N TYR A 193 19.42 1.80 5.52
CA TYR A 193 20.76 2.38 5.69
C TYR A 193 21.90 1.36 5.64
N ARG A 194 21.59 0.06 5.65
CA ARG A 194 22.57 -1.03 5.86
C ARG A 194 22.56 -2.07 4.75
N ARG A 195 21.72 -1.92 3.73
CA ARG A 195 21.48 -2.92 2.67
C ARG A 195 21.64 -2.31 1.29
N GLY A 196 22.03 -3.16 0.33
CA GLY A 196 22.26 -2.77 -1.06
C GLY A 196 21.06 -2.03 -1.67
N TRP A 197 19.84 -2.47 -1.38
CA TRP A 197 18.62 -1.86 -1.93
C TRP A 197 18.44 -0.38 -1.52
N GLY A 198 19.09 0.09 -0.45
CA GLY A 198 19.08 1.50 -0.06
C GLY A 198 19.88 2.42 -1.00
N PHE A 199 20.83 1.88 -1.77
CA PHE A 199 21.73 2.66 -2.64
C PHE A 199 21.98 2.06 -4.04
N GLN A 200 21.46 0.87 -4.33
CA GLN A 200 21.49 0.25 -5.65
C GLN A 200 20.29 0.73 -6.47
N TYR A 201 20.40 1.93 -7.01
CA TYR A 201 19.32 2.59 -7.74
C TYR A 201 18.80 1.73 -8.90
N LEU A 202 17.47 1.70 -9.06
CA LEU A 202 16.74 0.99 -10.12
C LEU A 202 16.83 -0.54 -10.08
N HIS A 203 17.53 -1.14 -9.11
CA HIS A 203 17.44 -2.57 -8.85
C HIS A 203 16.08 -2.90 -8.22
N ASN A 204 15.42 -4.00 -8.61
CA ASN A 204 14.03 -4.28 -8.24
C ASN A 204 13.77 -4.37 -6.72
N HIS A 205 14.76 -4.75 -5.91
CA HIS A 205 14.61 -4.77 -4.46
C HIS A 205 14.38 -3.36 -3.88
N GLN A 206 14.92 -2.31 -4.52
CA GLN A 206 14.75 -0.94 -4.06
C GLN A 206 13.28 -0.49 -4.09
N PRO A 207 12.58 -0.43 -5.25
CA PRO A 207 11.19 -0.01 -5.29
C PRO A 207 10.29 -0.96 -4.48
N THR A 208 10.54 -2.26 -4.49
CA THR A 208 9.75 -3.22 -3.68
C THR A 208 9.80 -2.88 -2.19
N ASN A 209 10.99 -2.70 -1.63
CA ASN A 209 11.16 -2.42 -0.20
C ASN A 209 10.71 -1.00 0.16
N CYS A 210 11.00 0.00 -0.70
CA CYS A 210 10.56 1.37 -0.50
C CYS A 210 9.04 1.51 -0.52
N MET A 211 8.34 0.81 -1.42
CA MET A 211 6.87 0.86 -1.48
C MET A 211 6.24 0.25 -0.23
N ALA A 212 6.74 -0.87 0.27
CA ALA A 212 6.24 -1.45 1.51
C ALA A 212 6.41 -0.50 2.72
N LEU A 213 7.58 0.15 2.83
CA LEU A 213 7.84 1.16 3.85
C LEU A 213 6.92 2.37 3.71
N LEU A 214 6.72 2.88 2.48
CA LEU A 214 5.83 4.00 2.20
C LEU A 214 4.39 3.68 2.58
N THR A 215 3.87 2.51 2.19
CA THR A 215 2.50 2.08 2.52
C THR A 215 2.29 2.00 4.03
N GLY A 216 3.22 1.37 4.77
CA GLY A 216 3.16 1.34 6.24
C GLY A 216 3.22 2.75 6.85
N SER A 217 4.09 3.61 6.32
CA SER A 217 4.24 5.01 6.78
C SER A 217 2.97 5.83 6.58
N LEU A 218 2.27 5.68 5.44
CA LEU A 218 1.01 6.39 5.17
C LEU A 218 -0.10 5.97 6.13
N VAL A 219 -0.20 4.68 6.45
CA VAL A 219 -1.16 4.18 7.45
C VAL A 219 -0.88 4.79 8.83
N LEU A 220 0.38 4.81 9.26
CA LEU A 220 0.80 5.40 10.55
C LEU A 220 0.54 6.92 10.59
N MET A 221 0.87 7.62 9.51
CA MET A 221 0.62 9.05 9.36
C MET A 221 -0.88 9.37 9.50
N ASN A 222 -1.74 8.58 8.85
CA ASN A 222 -3.19 8.73 8.93
C ASN A 222 -3.74 8.53 10.36
N GLN A 223 -3.10 7.65 11.13
CA GLN A 223 -3.42 7.37 12.53
C GLN A 223 -2.78 8.39 13.49
N GLY A 224 -2.15 9.45 12.98
CA GLY A 224 -1.54 10.50 13.81
C GLY A 224 -0.22 10.09 14.46
N MET A 225 0.38 8.97 14.06
CA MET A 225 1.69 8.51 14.55
C MET A 225 2.83 9.22 13.80
N MET A 226 2.88 10.54 13.91
CA MET A 226 4.03 11.33 13.46
C MET A 226 4.97 11.58 14.65
N PRO A 227 6.29 11.38 14.51
CA PRO A 227 7.22 11.80 15.56
C PRO A 227 7.11 13.31 15.76
N ALA A 228 7.08 13.72 17.04
CA ALA A 228 7.04 15.12 17.46
C ALA A 228 8.31 15.89 17.05
#